data_AF-A0A1Q7XWP3-F1
#
_entry.id   AF-A0A1Q7XWP3-F1
#
_cell.length_a   1.000
_cell.length_b   1.000
_cell.length_c   1.000
_cell.angle_alpha   90.00
_cell.angle_beta   90.00
_cell.angle_gamma   90.00
#
_symmetry.space_group_name_H-M   'P 1'
#
loop_
_entity.id
_entity.type
_entity.pdbx_description
1 polymer ?
#
loop_
_entity_poly.entity_id
_entity_poly.type
_entity_poly.pdbx_seq_one_letter_code
_entity_poly.pdbx_strand_id
1 'polypeptide(L)'
;VVSLEVFKRYILNAPTAWIFDLDSMLYGTLFMMCGAYTLAAAGHVRADFVYIYMKPRGQAALDLALYFLFFIPGILGLIYAGYDYAALSWRIGEHSTVTAEGPPVYHFKSVIPLAGALVMLQGLAEIVRCVECLRTGAWPARLEDVEEIDVVQTQLGGSEFVDEESRRVAMEGAHAIDEAARHRSVVEHKNP
;
A
#
# COMPACT_ATOMS: atom_id res chain seq x y z
N VAL A 1 16.45 9.39 8.79
CA VAL A 1 16.53 10.87 8.93
C VAL A 1 16.68 11.27 10.38
N VAL A 2 15.76 10.85 11.25
CA VAL A 2 15.75 11.16 12.70
C VAL A 2 17.09 10.87 13.38
N SER A 3 17.68 9.69 13.22
CA SER A 3 18.97 9.34 13.87
C SER A 3 20.13 10.25 13.46
N LEU A 4 20.12 10.73 12.21
CA LEU A 4 21.16 11.60 11.67
C LEU A 4 21.04 13.03 12.23
N GLU A 5 19.80 13.50 12.43
CA GLU A 5 19.55 14.78 13.09
C GLU A 5 19.87 14.75 14.59
N VAL A 6 19.49 13.66 15.28
CA VAL A 6 19.85 13.46 16.70
C VAL A 6 21.37 13.50 16.84
N PHE A 7 22.12 12.81 15.98
CA PHE A 7 23.57 12.87 15.96
C PHE A 7 24.08 14.30 15.76
N LYS A 8 23.63 15.02 14.72
CA LYS A 8 24.07 16.40 14.44
C LYS A 8 23.77 17.37 15.57
N ARG A 9 22.58 17.28 16.16
CA ARG A 9 22.12 18.19 17.22
C ARG A 9 22.87 17.97 18.52
N TYR A 10 23.10 16.72 18.91
CA TYR A 10 23.70 16.40 20.21
C TYR A 10 25.21 16.21 20.19
N ILE A 11 25.80 15.81 19.05
CA ILE A 11 27.25 15.57 18.94
C ILE A 11 27.96 16.72 18.21
N LEU A 12 27.37 17.23 17.12
CA LEU A 12 27.98 18.28 16.31
C LEU A 12 27.52 19.71 16.66
N ASN A 13 26.54 19.86 17.57
CA ASN A 13 25.91 21.14 17.90
C ASN A 13 25.46 21.97 16.68
N ALA A 14 25.12 21.31 15.57
CA ALA A 14 24.79 21.92 14.30
C ALA A 14 23.42 21.41 13.80
N PRO A 15 22.30 21.88 14.39
CA PRO A 15 20.96 21.44 13.99
C PRO A 15 20.63 21.88 12.56
N THR A 16 19.93 21.03 11.80
CA THR A 16 19.56 21.33 10.42
C THR A 16 18.11 21.83 10.37
N ALA A 17 17.91 23.12 10.09
CA ALA A 17 16.59 23.75 10.22
C ALA A 17 15.49 23.10 9.35
N TRP A 18 15.83 22.69 8.13
CA TRP A 18 14.87 22.17 7.14
C TRP A 18 14.64 20.65 7.22
N ILE A 19 15.24 19.96 8.18
CA ILE A 19 15.20 18.49 8.25
C ILE A 19 13.78 17.94 8.46
N PHE A 20 12.93 18.68 9.17
CA PHE A 20 11.54 18.29 9.43
C PHE A 20 10.70 18.34 8.14
N ASP A 21 10.94 19.35 7.30
CA ASP A 21 10.32 19.49 5.99
C ASP A 21 10.70 18.30 5.09
N LEU A 22 11.98 17.91 5.09
CA LEU A 22 12.46 16.75 4.34
C LEU A 22 11.82 15.45 4.84
N ASP A 23 11.76 15.26 6.16
CA ASP A 23 11.16 14.06 6.76
C ASP A 23 9.68 13.92 6.34
N SER A 24 8.94 15.02 6.37
CA SER A 24 7.55 15.07 5.91
C SER A 24 7.41 14.71 4.42
N MET A 25 8.31 15.22 3.57
CA MET A 25 8.35 14.88 2.14
C MET A 25 8.67 13.39 1.90
N LEU A 26 9.56 12.80 2.70
CA LEU A 26 9.91 11.38 2.61
C LEU A 26 8.74 10.49 3.05
N TYR A 27 8.06 10.82 4.15
CA TYR A 27 6.85 10.12 4.56
C TYR A 27 5.74 10.21 3.51
N GLY A 28 5.52 11.39 2.94
CA GLY A 28 4.57 11.56 1.83
C GLY A 28 4.95 10.74 0.60
N THR A 29 6.25 10.67 0.27
CA THR A 29 6.77 9.86 -0.84
C THR A 29 6.48 8.38 -0.62
N LEU A 30 6.79 7.87 0.59
CA LEU A 30 6.49 6.49 0.96
C LEU A 30 5.00 6.20 0.83
N PHE A 31 4.15 7.07 1.36
CA PHE A 31 2.69 6.90 1.29
C PHE A 31 2.16 6.87 -0.15
N MET A 32 2.62 7.77 -1.02
CA MET A 32 2.22 7.78 -2.43
C MET A 32 2.64 6.49 -3.15
N MET A 33 3.85 5.99 -2.86
CA MET A 33 4.37 4.75 -3.46
C MET A 33 3.65 3.50 -2.95
N CYS A 34 3.16 3.50 -1.71
CA CYS A 34 2.35 2.41 -1.15
C CYS A 34 1.06 2.16 -1.95
N GLY A 35 0.52 3.16 -2.66
CA GLY A 35 -0.67 2.99 -3.49
C GLY A 35 -0.50 1.92 -4.58
N ALA A 36 0.67 1.85 -5.22
CA ALA A 36 0.96 0.83 -6.23
C ALA A 36 1.13 -0.56 -5.60
N TYR A 37 1.83 -0.62 -4.46
CA TYR A 37 2.07 -1.86 -3.72
C TYR A 37 0.77 -2.47 -3.18
N THR A 38 -0.08 -1.67 -2.55
CA THR A 38 -1.38 -2.12 -2.02
C THR A 38 -2.31 -2.64 -3.10
N LEU A 39 -2.30 -2.03 -4.29
CA LEU A 39 -3.04 -2.54 -5.45
C LEU A 39 -2.47 -3.88 -5.94
N ALA A 40 -1.14 -4.04 -5.95
CA ALA A 40 -0.49 -5.30 -6.31
C ALA A 40 -0.85 -6.44 -5.34
N ALA A 41 -0.89 -6.12 -4.05
CA ALA A 41 -1.24 -7.02 -2.96
C ALA A 41 -2.74 -7.37 -2.88
N ALA A 42 -3.59 -6.79 -3.75
CA ALA A 42 -5.05 -6.85 -3.61
C ALA A 42 -5.57 -6.43 -2.23
N GLY A 43 -4.80 -5.65 -1.47
CA GLY A 43 -5.18 -5.09 -0.17
C GLY A 43 -6.10 -3.88 -0.27
N HIS A 44 -6.52 -3.51 -1.49
CA HIS A 44 -7.51 -2.46 -1.68
C HIS A 44 -8.87 -2.95 -1.20
N VAL A 45 -9.51 -2.22 -0.28
CA VAL A 45 -10.82 -2.58 0.25
C VAL A 45 -11.85 -2.56 -0.88
N ARG A 46 -12.30 -3.74 -1.30
CA ARG A 46 -13.40 -3.92 -2.25
C ARG A 46 -14.70 -4.04 -1.47
N ALA A 47 -15.37 -2.92 -1.24
CA ALA A 47 -16.65 -2.88 -0.54
C ALA A 47 -17.80 -3.01 -1.55
N ASP A 48 -18.09 -4.21 -2.01
CA ASP A 48 -19.26 -4.43 -2.87
C ASP A 48 -20.00 -5.72 -2.51
N PHE A 49 -21.22 -5.57 -1.96
CA PHE A 49 -22.11 -6.67 -1.63
C PHE A 49 -22.53 -7.46 -2.88
N VAL A 50 -22.61 -6.82 -4.05
CA VAL A 50 -23.00 -7.46 -5.31
C VAL A 50 -21.91 -8.44 -5.77
N TYR A 51 -20.64 -8.11 -5.53
CA TYR A 51 -19.49 -8.91 -5.94
C TYR A 51 -19.49 -10.33 -5.32
N ILE A 52 -19.97 -10.45 -4.08
CA ILE A 52 -19.98 -11.72 -3.32
C ILE A 52 -20.88 -12.78 -3.99
N TYR A 53 -22.02 -12.35 -4.54
CA TYR A 53 -22.99 -13.26 -5.15
C TYR A 53 -22.70 -13.59 -6.62
N MET A 54 -21.68 -12.96 -7.21
CA MET A 54 -21.35 -13.13 -8.62
C MET A 54 -20.44 -14.33 -8.86
N LYS A 55 -20.67 -15.05 -9.96
CA LYS A 55 -19.71 -16.03 -10.49
C LYS A 55 -18.40 -15.30 -10.87
N PRO A 56 -17.25 -16.00 -10.94
CA PRO A 56 -15.96 -15.38 -11.28
C PRO A 56 -15.99 -14.52 -12.55
N ARG A 57 -16.75 -14.93 -13.56
CA ARG A 57 -16.95 -14.14 -14.80
C ARG A 57 -17.73 -12.84 -14.59
N GLY A 58 -18.73 -12.85 -13.72
CA GLY A 58 -19.51 -11.65 -13.38
C GLY A 58 -18.65 -10.67 -12.58
N GLN A 59 -17.88 -11.18 -11.61
CA GLN A 59 -16.90 -10.41 -10.85
C GLN A 59 -15.88 -9.75 -11.78
N ALA A 60 -15.26 -10.52 -12.67
CA ALA A 60 -14.27 -9.99 -13.61
C ALA A 60 -14.87 -8.98 -14.62
N ALA A 61 -16.14 -9.13 -15.03
CA ALA A 61 -16.81 -8.16 -15.88
C ALA A 61 -17.06 -6.83 -15.16
N LEU A 62 -17.51 -6.90 -13.90
CA LEU A 62 -17.72 -5.72 -13.06
C LEU A 62 -16.39 -5.01 -12.78
N ASP A 63 -15.37 -5.74 -12.33
CA ASP A 63 -14.03 -5.20 -12.09
C ASP A 63 -13.48 -4.52 -13.35
N LEU A 64 -13.58 -5.18 -14.51
CA LEU A 64 -13.15 -4.62 -15.78
C LEU A 64 -13.89 -3.31 -16.11
N ALA A 65 -15.21 -3.27 -15.90
CA ALA A 65 -16.00 -2.06 -16.11
C ALA A 65 -15.57 -0.92 -15.18
N LEU A 66 -15.33 -1.22 -13.89
CA LEU A 66 -14.84 -0.23 -12.91
C LEU A 66 -13.44 0.26 -13.26
N TYR A 67 -12.56 -0.63 -13.72
CA TYR A 67 -11.23 -0.26 -14.19
C TYR A 67 -11.30 0.72 -15.36
N PHE A 68 -12.15 0.46 -16.35
CA PHE A 68 -12.28 1.35 -17.50
C PHE A 68 -13.00 2.66 -17.17
N LEU A 69 -14.08 2.62 -16.38
CA LEU A 69 -14.94 3.78 -16.15
C LEU A 69 -14.41 4.73 -15.08
N PHE A 70 -13.74 4.21 -14.05
CA PHE A 70 -13.31 5.00 -12.90
C PHE A 70 -11.80 5.00 -12.71
N PHE A 71 -11.16 3.83 -12.77
CA PHE A 71 -9.73 3.73 -12.48
C PHE A 71 -8.87 4.43 -13.53
N ILE A 72 -9.00 4.05 -14.81
CA ILE A 72 -8.19 4.63 -15.90
C ILE A 72 -8.35 6.16 -15.96
N PRO A 73 -9.57 6.73 -16.09
CA PRO A 73 -9.71 8.18 -16.16
C PRO A 73 -9.28 8.87 -14.86
N GLY A 74 -9.52 8.26 -13.70
CA GLY A 74 -9.09 8.80 -12.41
C GLY A 74 -7.57 8.89 -12.29
N ILE A 75 -6.86 7.80 -12.58
CA ILE A 75 -5.39 7.76 -12.50
C ILE A 75 -4.74 8.59 -13.61
N LEU A 76 -5.30 8.61 -14.83
CA LEU A 76 -4.82 9.53 -15.88
C LEU A 76 -4.99 10.99 -15.46
N GLY A 77 -6.12 11.35 -14.86
CA GLY A 77 -6.35 12.67 -14.30
C GLY A 77 -5.33 13.02 -13.21
N LEU A 78 -5.04 12.08 -12.31
CA LEU A 78 -4.00 12.24 -11.29
C LEU A 78 -2.61 12.46 -11.89
N ILE A 79 -2.22 11.66 -12.90
CA ILE A 79 -0.92 11.81 -13.58
C ILE A 79 -0.84 13.15 -14.30
N TYR A 80 -1.89 13.53 -15.02
CA TYR A 80 -1.94 14.80 -15.77
C TYR A 80 -1.82 16.00 -14.84
N ALA A 81 -2.68 16.09 -13.82
CA ALA A 81 -2.64 17.18 -12.85
C ALA A 81 -1.35 17.17 -12.02
N GLY A 82 -0.87 15.97 -11.65
CA GLY A 82 0.39 15.79 -10.94
C GLY A 82 1.61 16.23 -11.77
N TYR A 83 1.59 15.97 -13.07
CA TYR A 83 2.63 16.42 -13.99
C TYR A 83 2.65 17.95 -14.09
N ASP A 84 1.51 18.59 -14.32
CA ASP A 84 1.43 20.05 -14.39
C ASP A 84 1.89 20.70 -13.08
N TYR A 85 1.49 20.12 -11.95
CA TYR A 85 1.90 20.58 -10.61
C TYR A 85 3.41 20.44 -10.37
N ALA A 86 4.00 19.30 -10.75
CA ALA A 86 5.43 19.10 -10.67
C ALA A 86 6.19 20.03 -11.64
N ALA A 87 5.75 20.13 -12.89
CA ALA A 87 6.37 20.95 -13.91
C ALA A 87 6.40 22.44 -13.52
N LEU A 88 5.31 22.95 -12.92
CA LEU A 88 5.27 24.30 -12.38
C LEU A 88 6.32 24.47 -11.26
N SER A 89 6.39 23.52 -10.34
CA SER A 89 7.35 23.53 -9.22
C SER A 89 8.80 23.57 -9.70
N TRP A 90 9.13 22.78 -10.73
CA TRP A 90 10.44 22.80 -11.38
C TRP A 90 10.74 24.15 -12.05
N ARG A 91 9.77 24.75 -12.73
CA ARG A 91 9.95 26.04 -13.43
C ARG A 91 10.23 27.19 -12.47
N ILE A 92 9.60 27.19 -11.30
CA ILE A 92 9.78 28.25 -10.30
C ILE A 92 10.90 27.94 -9.31
N GLY A 93 11.55 26.77 -9.39
CA GLY A 93 12.56 26.34 -8.43
C GLY A 93 12.03 26.32 -7.01
N GLU A 94 10.86 25.72 -6.81
CA GLU A 94 10.11 25.82 -5.54
C GLU A 94 10.89 25.22 -4.36
N HIS A 95 10.97 25.99 -3.28
CA HIS A 95 11.51 25.57 -1.98
C HIS A 95 10.41 25.63 -0.92
N SER A 96 10.54 24.81 0.13
CA SER A 96 9.56 24.80 1.23
C SER A 96 9.51 26.17 1.88
N THR A 97 8.29 26.69 2.07
CA THR A 97 8.05 27.94 2.80
C THR A 97 7.88 27.72 4.30
N VAL A 98 7.92 26.47 4.77
CA VAL A 98 7.76 26.12 6.20
C VAL A 98 8.98 26.56 7.00
N THR A 99 10.17 26.45 6.41
CA THR A 99 11.44 26.90 7.00
C THR A 99 12.09 27.97 6.12
N ALA A 100 12.78 28.96 6.72
CA ALA A 100 13.43 30.06 6.00
C ALA A 100 14.46 29.62 4.94
N GLU A 101 15.10 28.46 5.13
CA GLU A 101 15.99 27.79 4.17
C GLU A 101 15.43 26.40 3.81
N GLY A 102 14.14 26.33 3.47
CA GLY A 102 13.46 25.08 3.17
C GLY A 102 14.09 24.30 2.00
N PRO A 103 13.97 22.96 1.96
CA PRO A 103 14.57 22.16 0.91
C PRO A 103 13.79 22.28 -0.41
N PRO A 104 14.40 21.93 -1.55
CA PRO A 104 13.73 21.92 -2.85
C PRO A 104 12.54 20.94 -2.87
N VAL A 105 11.35 21.44 -3.23
CA VAL A 105 10.08 20.67 -3.18
C VAL A 105 9.76 19.99 -4.50
N TYR A 106 10.34 20.46 -5.60
CA TYR A 106 10.03 19.98 -6.95
C TYR A 106 10.32 18.49 -7.15
N HIS A 107 11.35 17.95 -6.47
CA HIS A 107 11.63 16.51 -6.45
C HIS A 107 10.49 15.72 -5.80
N PHE A 108 10.01 16.17 -4.64
CA PHE A 108 8.89 15.55 -3.95
C PHE A 108 7.61 15.58 -4.80
N LYS A 109 7.29 16.73 -5.42
CA LYS A 109 6.11 16.84 -6.28
C LYS A 109 6.19 15.96 -7.53
N SER A 110 7.39 15.69 -8.05
CA SER A 110 7.58 14.77 -9.18
C SER A 110 7.24 13.31 -8.84
N VAL A 111 7.20 12.95 -7.55
CA VAL A 111 6.76 11.63 -7.11
C VAL A 111 5.27 11.42 -7.39
N ILE A 112 4.44 12.47 -7.41
CA ILE A 112 3.00 12.36 -7.65
C ILE A 112 2.70 11.70 -9.00
N PRO A 113 3.16 12.23 -10.16
CA PRO A 113 2.91 11.58 -11.45
C PRO A 113 3.64 10.24 -11.57
N LEU A 114 4.80 10.07 -10.92
CA LEU A 114 5.53 8.79 -10.92
C LEU A 114 4.74 7.68 -10.20
N ALA A 115 4.22 7.95 -9.00
CA ALA A 115 3.40 7.03 -8.24
C ALA A 115 2.11 6.73 -9.00
N GLY A 116 1.46 7.74 -9.59
CA GLY A 116 0.30 7.55 -10.47
C GLY A 116 0.62 6.62 -11.65
N ALA A 117 1.78 6.77 -12.29
CA ALA A 117 2.20 5.89 -13.38
C ALA A 117 2.43 4.44 -12.92
N LEU A 118 3.02 4.23 -11.74
CA LEU A 118 3.20 2.89 -11.16
C LEU A 118 1.86 2.24 -10.80
N VAL A 119 0.93 2.99 -10.22
CA VAL A 119 -0.44 2.54 -9.95
C VAL A 119 -1.13 2.17 -11.27
N MET A 120 -0.99 3.00 -12.32
CA MET A 120 -1.54 2.70 -13.64
C MET A 120 -0.97 1.40 -14.20
N LEU A 121 0.35 1.20 -14.14
CA LEU A 121 1.00 -0.02 -14.59
C LEU A 121 0.44 -1.25 -13.87
N GLN A 122 0.24 -1.16 -12.56
CA GLN A 122 -0.38 -2.23 -11.78
C GLN A 122 -1.85 -2.45 -12.14
N GLY A 123 -2.62 -1.39 -12.36
CA GLY A 123 -4.02 -1.50 -12.80
C GLY A 123 -4.15 -2.17 -14.17
N LEU A 124 -3.21 -1.93 -15.09
CA LEU A 124 -3.15 -2.64 -16.38
C LEU A 124 -2.92 -4.15 -16.17
N ALA A 125 -2.07 -4.55 -15.21
CA ALA A 125 -1.89 -5.96 -14.87
C ALA A 125 -3.18 -6.60 -14.33
N GLU A 126 -3.94 -5.89 -13.48
CA GLU A 126 -5.24 -6.37 -12.99
C GLU A 126 -6.29 -6.47 -14.11
N ILE A 127 -6.31 -5.52 -15.06
CA ILE A 127 -7.17 -5.59 -16.25
C ILE A 127 -6.88 -6.86 -17.07
N VAL A 128 -5.61 -7.19 -17.28
CA VAL A 128 -5.22 -8.42 -17.99
C VAL A 128 -5.73 -9.66 -17.25
N ARG A 129 -5.60 -9.72 -15.92
CA ARG A 129 -6.13 -10.81 -15.09
C ARG A 129 -7.65 -10.92 -15.18
N CYS A 130 -8.36 -9.80 -15.21
CA CYS A 130 -9.82 -9.79 -15.41
C CYS A 130 -10.19 -10.38 -16.78
N VAL A 131 -9.47 -9.99 -17.84
CA VAL A 131 -9.69 -10.53 -19.19
C VAL A 131 -9.40 -12.03 -19.24
N GLU A 132 -8.37 -12.51 -18.54
CA GLU A 132 -8.08 -13.93 -18.42
C GLU A 132 -9.21 -14.68 -17.70
N CYS A 133 -9.66 -14.17 -16.55
CA CYS A 133 -10.78 -14.75 -15.80
C CYS A 133 -12.09 -14.78 -16.62
N LEU A 134 -12.35 -13.77 -17.45
CA LEU A 134 -13.48 -13.79 -18.38
C LEU A 134 -13.39 -14.93 -19.42
N ARG A 135 -12.18 -15.27 -19.86
CA ARG A 135 -11.92 -16.33 -20.86
C ARG A 135 -11.92 -17.73 -20.23
N THR A 136 -11.23 -17.92 -19.11
CA THR A 136 -11.05 -19.22 -18.46
C THR A 136 -12.18 -19.55 -17.48
N GLY A 137 -12.81 -18.54 -16.89
CA GLY A 137 -13.80 -18.68 -15.83
C GLY A 137 -13.20 -18.86 -14.42
N ALA A 138 -11.88 -18.73 -14.27
CA ALA A 138 -11.17 -18.85 -13.01
C ALA A 138 -10.13 -17.73 -12.86
N TRP A 139 -9.94 -17.23 -11.64
CA TRP A 139 -8.94 -16.20 -11.35
C TRP A 139 -7.51 -16.80 -11.39
N PRO A 140 -6.54 -16.12 -12.00
CA PRO A 140 -5.14 -16.55 -11.98
C PRO A 140 -4.56 -16.46 -10.56
N ALA A 141 -3.65 -17.38 -10.22
CA ALA A 141 -2.98 -17.38 -8.92
C ALA A 141 -2.18 -16.08 -8.72
N ARG A 142 -2.35 -15.46 -7.54
CA ARG A 142 -1.59 -14.28 -7.13
C ARG A 142 -0.29 -14.74 -6.45
N LEU A 143 0.77 -13.93 -6.55
CA LEU A 143 1.94 -14.13 -5.71
C LEU A 143 1.48 -13.95 -4.25
N GLU A 144 1.70 -14.97 -3.43
CA GLU A 144 1.45 -14.87 -1.99
C GLU A 144 2.37 -13.77 -1.43
N ASP A 145 1.79 -12.70 -0.90
CA ASP A 145 2.57 -11.71 -0.20
C ASP A 145 3.15 -12.33 1.07
N VAL A 146 4.29 -11.78 1.49
CA VAL A 146 5.04 -12.18 2.69
C VAL A 146 4.05 -12.44 3.83
N GLU A 147 4.04 -13.68 4.34
CA GLU A 147 3.25 -14.09 5.50
C GLU A 147 3.33 -12.99 6.55
N GLU A 148 2.17 -12.51 7.00
CA GLU A 148 2.11 -11.65 8.17
C GLU A 148 2.85 -12.39 9.28
N ILE A 149 4.02 -11.88 9.69
CA ILE A 149 4.86 -12.53 10.70
C ILE A 149 3.95 -12.75 11.89
N ASP A 150 3.67 -14.01 12.22
CA ASP A 150 2.88 -14.35 13.39
C ASP A 150 3.60 -13.75 14.61
N VAL A 151 3.04 -12.63 15.08
CA VAL A 151 3.59 -11.82 16.16
C VAL A 151 3.67 -12.67 17.42
N VAL A 152 2.73 -13.59 17.61
CA VAL A 152 2.69 -14.54 18.72
C VAL A 152 3.84 -15.54 18.61
N GLN A 153 4.04 -16.13 17.43
CA GLN A 153 5.16 -17.05 17.21
C GLN A 153 6.52 -16.37 17.41
N THR A 154 6.67 -15.13 16.95
CA THR A 154 7.92 -14.37 17.06
C THR A 154 8.20 -13.92 18.51
N GLN A 155 7.17 -13.45 19.22
CA GLN A 155 7.29 -13.02 20.62
C GLN A 155 7.52 -14.20 21.56
N LEU A 156 6.85 -15.33 21.32
CA LEU A 156 7.00 -16.50 22.16
C LEU A 156 8.29 -17.27 21.86
N GLY A 157 8.72 -17.35 20.59
CA GLY A 157 9.96 -18.03 20.19
C GLY A 157 11.23 -17.44 20.81
N GLY A 158 11.21 -16.15 21.18
CA GLY A 158 12.31 -15.47 21.88
C GLY A 158 12.12 -15.32 23.39
N SER A 159 11.03 -15.80 23.96
CA SER A 159 10.70 -15.63 25.38
C SER A 159 11.31 -16.73 26.25
N GLU A 160 12.27 -16.38 27.13
CA GLU A 160 12.78 -17.29 28.18
C GLU A 160 11.82 -17.46 29.37
N PHE A 161 10.85 -16.56 29.54
CA PHE A 161 9.96 -16.51 30.71
C PHE A 161 8.66 -17.29 30.54
N VAL A 162 8.43 -17.84 29.34
CA VAL A 162 7.25 -18.66 29.04
C VAL A 162 7.73 -20.11 28.94
N ASP A 163 7.08 -20.99 29.69
CA ASP A 163 7.34 -22.42 29.61
C ASP A 163 6.97 -22.97 28.22
N GLU A 164 7.63 -24.06 27.83
CA GLU A 164 7.44 -24.65 26.50
C GLU A 164 5.98 -25.05 26.25
N GLU A 165 5.29 -25.48 27.32
CA GLU A 165 3.90 -25.90 27.25
C GLU A 165 2.94 -24.72 27.01
N SER A 166 3.05 -23.61 27.76
CA SER A 166 2.18 -22.44 27.50
C SER A 166 2.54 -21.75 26.19
N ARG A 167 3.81 -21.78 25.77
CA ARG A 167 4.21 -21.32 24.44
C ARG A 167 3.48 -22.10 23.34
N ARG A 168 3.49 -23.43 23.43
CA ARG A 168 2.80 -24.29 22.46
C ARG A 168 1.29 -24.05 22.45
N VAL A 169 0.67 -23.95 23.63
CA VAL A 169 -0.78 -23.70 23.75
C VAL A 169 -1.17 -22.33 23.19
N ALA A 170 -0.35 -21.30 23.41
CA ALA A 170 -0.59 -19.97 22.87
C ALA A 170 -0.42 -19.91 21.33
N MET A 171 0.56 -20.62 20.78
CA MET A 171 0.73 -20.75 19.32
C MET A 171 -0.42 -21.54 18.69
N GLU A 172 -0.82 -22.67 19.27
CA GLU A 172 -1.97 -23.45 18.81
C GLU A 172 -3.28 -22.65 18.90
N GLY A 173 -3.46 -21.89 19.98
CA GLY A 173 -4.61 -21.00 20.16
C GLY A 173 -4.64 -19.87 19.14
N ALA A 174 -3.50 -19.22 18.87
CA ALA A 174 -3.39 -18.18 17.83
C ALA A 174 -3.71 -18.75 16.45
N HIS A 175 -3.14 -19.91 16.11
CA HIS A 175 -3.38 -20.59 14.84
C HIS A 175 -4.84 -21.02 14.70
N ALA A 176 -5.47 -21.53 15.76
CA ALA A 176 -6.89 -21.88 15.75
C ALA A 176 -7.81 -20.66 15.62
N ILE A 177 -7.45 -19.52 16.23
CA ILE A 177 -8.19 -18.26 16.09
C ILE A 177 -8.08 -17.74 14.66
N ASP A 178 -6.88 -17.79 14.09
CA ASP A 178 -6.64 -17.36 12.71
C ASP A 178 -7.34 -18.28 11.69
N GLU A 179 -7.26 -19.60 11.87
CA GLU A 179 -8.00 -20.57 11.07
C GLU A 179 -9.52 -20.38 11.20
N ALA A 180 -10.02 -20.13 12.42
CA ALA A 180 -11.42 -19.81 12.64
C ALA A 180 -11.83 -18.46 12.03
N ALA A 181 -10.97 -17.45 12.03
CA ALA A 181 -11.20 -16.16 11.38
C ALA A 181 -11.23 -16.30 9.85
N ARG A 182 -10.30 -17.07 9.27
CA ARG A 182 -10.31 -17.44 7.85
C ARG A 182 -11.58 -18.20 7.49
N HIS A 183 -11.97 -19.21 8.27
CA HIS A 183 -13.22 -19.94 8.04
C HIS A 183 -14.46 -19.07 8.19
N ARG A 184 -14.48 -18.12 9.15
CA ARG A 184 -15.61 -17.20 9.33
C ARG A 184 -15.72 -16.22 8.15
N SER A 185 -14.59 -15.72 7.64
CA SER A 185 -14.56 -14.91 6.41
C SER A 185 -15.07 -15.68 5.19
N VAL A 186 -14.81 -17.00 5.11
CA VAL A 186 -15.30 -17.88 4.04
C VAL A 186 -16.79 -18.24 4.22
N VAL A 187 -17.28 -18.37 5.46
CA VAL A 187 -18.67 -18.70 5.77
C VAL A 187 -19.60 -17.49 5.65
N GLU A 188 -19.19 -16.30 6.06
CA GLU A 188 -19.91 -15.05 5.75
C GLU A 188 -19.97 -14.79 4.23
N HIS A 189 -19.02 -15.30 3.45
CA HIS A 189 -19.09 -15.27 1.99
C HIS A 189 -20.09 -16.28 1.37
N LYS A 190 -20.60 -17.24 2.15
CA LYS A 190 -21.40 -18.38 1.66
C LYS A 190 -22.85 -18.38 2.12
N ASN A 191 -23.25 -17.49 3.02
CA ASN A 191 -24.63 -17.37 3.49
C ASN A 191 -25.17 -15.98 3.12
N PRO A 192 -26.13 -15.88 2.17
CA PRO A 192 -26.72 -14.61 1.72
C PRO A 192 -27.53 -13.88 2.80
#